data_AF-A0AAD6GI86-F1
#
_entry.id   AF-A0AAD6GI86-F1
#
_cell.length_a   1.000
_cell.length_b   1.000
_cell.length_c   1.000
_cell.angle_alpha   90.00
_cell.angle_beta   90.00
_cell.angle_gamma   90.00
#
_symmetry.space_group_name_H-M   'P 1'
#
loop_
_entity.id
_entity.type
_entity.pdbx_description
1 polymer ?
#
loop_
_entity_poly.entity_id
_entity_poly.type
_entity_poly.pdbx_seq_one_letter_code
_entity_poly.pdbx_strand_id
1 'polypeptide(L)'
;MLSMTWFMASTTLTAMEPIWLTLSLIFICSTVIFFKDLFFQKQKGTSSQTNILPELEAMRGNHETADLLQHLVEFDGAGSWPPQASHGKAWPAALRPYHDVYLKLAKLLPTANVSLDTESHSSRRFEYQAQMRDLLHEKILSSAVEDILLAAEEGDRSVFSAKAYNGFYACIAVSRHAYRWGTIPVVKVAQEEKLIEFPPELELPWRFIQRRYSIKSQGGNVTSNYLCNFGTEGQIVYEINSGMTENIRSAEYNFAHIFVAMEQMF
;
A
#
# COMPACT_ATOMS: atom_id res chain seq x y z
N MET A 1 68.41 49.20 -5.26
CA MET A 1 69.01 48.38 -4.18
C MET A 1 67.86 47.94 -3.27
N LEU A 2 67.50 46.65 -3.37
CA LEU A 2 66.63 45.83 -2.49
C LEU A 2 65.18 46.32 -2.25
N SER A 3 64.15 45.73 -2.90
CA SER A 3 63.59 44.36 -2.78
C SER A 3 62.79 44.14 -1.48
N MET A 4 61.46 44.35 -1.55
CA MET A 4 60.50 43.80 -0.58
C MET A 4 60.17 42.36 -0.99
N THR A 5 60.73 41.40 -0.26
CA THR A 5 60.29 40.01 -0.22
C THR A 5 59.42 39.81 1.02
N TRP A 6 58.16 39.41 0.86
CA TRP A 6 57.49 38.50 1.80
C TRP A 6 56.43 37.67 1.05
N PHE A 7 56.86 36.43 0.82
CA PHE A 7 56.17 35.14 0.65
C PHE A 7 54.64 35.07 0.50
N MET A 8 54.22 34.44 -0.60
CA MET A 8 52.99 33.65 -0.69
C MET A 8 53.09 32.44 0.25
N ALA A 9 52.09 32.21 1.10
CA ALA A 9 51.89 30.92 1.74
C ALA A 9 50.81 30.15 0.98
N SER A 10 51.28 29.06 0.39
CA SER A 10 50.54 28.06 -0.38
C SER A 10 49.45 27.37 0.43
N THR A 11 48.31 27.19 -0.22
CA THR A 11 47.30 26.16 0.04
C THR A 11 47.90 24.77 0.15
N THR A 12 47.62 24.05 1.25
CA THR A 12 47.48 22.58 1.28
C THR A 12 46.60 22.20 2.46
N LEU A 13 45.29 22.03 2.20
CA LEU A 13 44.39 21.28 3.07
C LEU A 13 43.77 20.18 2.20
N THR A 14 44.53 19.11 1.99
CA THR A 14 44.13 17.96 1.18
C THR A 14 43.88 16.74 2.06
N ALA A 15 42.67 16.20 1.90
CA ALA A 15 42.34 14.78 1.93
C ALA A 15 42.37 14.02 3.28
N MET A 16 41.43 14.29 4.19
CA MET A 16 41.05 13.32 5.24
C MET A 16 39.53 13.18 5.50
N GLU A 17 38.66 13.83 4.74
CA GLU A 17 37.19 13.69 4.92
C GLU A 17 36.48 12.52 4.18
N PRO A 18 36.97 11.92 3.08
CA PRO A 18 36.19 10.89 2.38
C PRO A 18 36.22 9.51 3.05
N ILE A 19 37.15 9.26 3.98
CA ILE A 19 37.30 7.95 4.64
C ILE A 19 36.23 7.76 5.73
N TRP A 20 35.85 8.80 6.47
CA TRP A 20 34.82 8.71 7.50
C TRP A 20 33.41 8.53 6.93
N LEU A 21 33.12 9.16 5.79
CA LEU A 21 31.84 9.00 5.08
C LEU A 21 31.71 7.60 4.48
N THR A 22 32.78 7.07 3.88
CA THR A 22 32.78 5.71 3.33
C THR A 22 32.69 4.64 4.41
N LEU A 23 33.39 4.78 5.54
CA LEU A 23 33.27 3.86 6.68
C LEU A 23 31.89 3.91 7.35
N SER A 24 31.26 5.09 7.42
CA SER A 24 29.90 5.25 7.95
C SER A 24 28.85 4.60 7.02
N LEU A 25 29.01 4.76 5.70
CA LEU A 25 28.17 4.10 4.69
C LEU A 25 28.32 2.58 4.71
N ILE A 26 29.55 2.09 4.86
CA ILE A 26 29.82 0.65 5.01
C ILE A 26 29.16 0.14 6.31
N PHE A 27 29.28 0.85 7.43
CA PHE A 27 28.65 0.45 8.69
C PHE A 27 27.12 0.42 8.58
N ILE A 28 26.50 1.41 7.94
CA ILE A 28 25.05 1.45 7.70
C ILE A 28 24.60 0.33 6.74
N CYS A 29 25.34 0.08 5.65
CA CYS A 29 25.02 -1.03 4.75
C CYS A 29 25.19 -2.38 5.45
N SER A 30 26.21 -2.53 6.29
CA SER A 30 26.47 -3.74 7.07
C SER A 30 25.38 -3.99 8.10
N THR A 31 24.89 -2.94 8.77
CA THR A 31 23.77 -3.09 9.73
C THR A 31 22.47 -3.42 9.00
N VAL A 32 22.16 -2.79 7.86
CA VAL A 32 20.96 -3.13 7.06
C VAL A 32 21.01 -4.57 6.55
N ILE A 33 22.17 -5.04 6.06
CA ILE A 33 22.35 -6.44 5.62
C ILE A 33 22.25 -7.39 6.81
N PHE A 34 22.85 -7.05 7.96
CA PHE A 34 22.79 -7.85 9.17
C PHE A 34 21.36 -7.93 9.74
N PHE A 35 20.60 -6.83 9.71
CA PHE A 35 19.19 -6.82 10.07
C PHE A 35 18.35 -7.63 9.07
N LYS A 36 18.64 -7.55 7.77
CA LYS A 36 17.99 -8.38 6.74
C LYS A 36 18.25 -9.87 7.01
N ASP A 37 19.50 -10.27 7.25
CA ASP A 37 19.87 -11.66 7.53
C ASP A 37 19.34 -12.16 8.87
N LEU A 38 19.32 -11.33 9.92
CA LEU A 38 18.66 -11.65 11.19
C LEU A 38 17.14 -11.79 11.03
N PHE A 39 16.52 -10.94 10.21
CA PHE A 39 15.08 -11.02 9.94
C PHE A 39 14.73 -12.29 9.15
N PHE A 40 15.54 -12.64 8.14
CA PHE A 40 15.38 -13.88 7.37
C PHE A 40 15.72 -15.14 8.17
N GLN A 41 16.74 -15.12 9.03
CA GLN A 41 17.06 -16.25 9.91
C GLN A 41 16.01 -16.43 11.00
N LYS A 42 15.46 -15.33 11.55
CA LYS A 42 14.37 -15.39 12.54
C LYS A 42 13.04 -15.87 11.91
N GLN A 43 12.78 -15.58 10.63
CA GLN A 43 11.66 -16.19 9.90
C GLN A 43 11.85 -17.69 9.61
N LYS A 44 13.10 -18.17 9.43
CA LYS A 44 13.39 -19.62 9.30
C LYS A 44 13.39 -20.37 10.64
N GLY A 45 13.56 -19.67 11.75
CA GLY A 45 13.50 -20.22 13.10
C GLY A 45 12.08 -20.20 13.66
N THR A 46 11.26 -21.18 13.25
CA THR A 46 10.13 -21.74 14.00
C THR A 46 9.54 -20.84 15.11
N SER A 47 8.71 -19.85 14.76
CA SER A 47 7.54 -19.61 15.61
C SER A 47 6.57 -20.72 15.25
N SER A 48 6.42 -21.68 16.17
CA SER A 48 5.21 -22.50 16.18
C SER A 48 4.07 -21.51 16.38
N GLN A 49 3.43 -21.06 15.30
CA GLN A 49 2.11 -20.42 15.37
C GLN A 49 1.19 -21.45 16.01
N THR A 50 1.02 -21.38 17.32
CA THR A 50 -0.04 -22.10 18.01
C THR A 50 -1.33 -21.61 17.38
N ASN A 51 -2.08 -22.49 16.72
CA ASN A 51 -3.35 -22.13 16.12
C ASN A 51 -4.27 -21.69 17.27
N ILE A 52 -4.45 -20.38 17.47
CA ILE A 52 -5.23 -19.80 18.57
C ILE A 52 -6.74 -19.96 18.36
N LEU A 53 -7.18 -20.35 17.16
CA LEU A 53 -8.60 -20.47 16.81
C LEU A 53 -9.38 -21.40 17.75
N PRO A 54 -8.90 -22.61 18.10
CA PRO A 54 -9.61 -23.49 19.02
C PRO A 54 -9.70 -22.93 20.45
N GLU A 55 -8.72 -22.13 20.88
CA GLU A 55 -8.74 -21.47 22.20
C GLU A 55 -9.75 -20.31 22.21
N LEU A 56 -9.81 -19.54 21.12
CA LEU A 56 -10.82 -18.49 20.95
C LEU A 56 -12.23 -19.07 20.89
N GLU A 57 -12.43 -20.18 20.18
CA GLU A 57 -13.69 -20.90 20.14
C GLU A 57 -14.14 -21.36 21.54
N ALA A 58 -13.20 -21.81 22.39
CA ALA A 58 -13.52 -22.23 23.76
C ALA A 58 -13.93 -21.06 24.67
N MET A 59 -13.48 -19.84 24.37
CA MET A 59 -13.80 -18.62 25.13
C MET A 59 -15.04 -17.87 24.61
N ARG A 60 -15.61 -18.32 23.49
CA ARG A 60 -16.73 -17.67 22.82
C ARG A 60 -17.95 -17.51 23.72
N GLY A 61 -18.55 -16.32 23.71
CA GLY A 61 -19.73 -15.96 24.50
C GLY A 61 -19.46 -15.75 25.99
N ASN A 62 -18.23 -15.97 26.46
CA ASN A 62 -17.81 -15.77 27.85
C ASN A 62 -16.83 -14.60 28.02
N HIS A 63 -16.26 -14.08 26.91
CA HIS A 63 -15.29 -12.99 26.94
C HIS A 63 -15.43 -12.10 25.71
N GLU A 64 -15.84 -10.84 25.90
CA GLU A 64 -16.08 -9.87 24.82
C GLU A 64 -14.88 -9.73 23.86
N THR A 65 -13.66 -9.62 24.41
CA THR A 65 -12.45 -9.53 23.55
C THR A 65 -12.21 -10.79 22.72
N ALA A 66 -12.53 -11.98 23.22
CA ALA A 66 -12.38 -13.21 22.45
C ALA A 66 -13.39 -13.24 21.30
N ASP A 67 -14.62 -12.78 21.53
CA ASP A 67 -15.65 -12.65 20.50
C ASP A 67 -15.25 -11.63 19.42
N LEU A 68 -14.70 -10.48 19.82
CA LEU A 68 -14.20 -9.46 18.89
C LEU A 68 -13.00 -9.97 18.06
N LEU A 69 -12.05 -10.67 18.70
CA LEU A 69 -10.90 -11.24 18.00
C LEU A 69 -11.33 -12.35 17.05
N GLN A 70 -12.25 -13.22 17.47
CA GLN A 70 -12.83 -14.24 16.58
C GLN A 70 -13.53 -13.59 15.38
N HIS A 71 -14.31 -12.52 15.62
CA HIS A 71 -14.94 -11.77 14.53
C HIS A 71 -13.91 -11.22 13.54
N LEU A 72 -12.83 -10.59 14.06
CA LEU A 72 -11.73 -10.08 13.25
C LEU A 72 -11.13 -11.19 12.37
N VAL A 73 -10.85 -12.37 12.92
CA VAL A 73 -10.22 -13.46 12.16
C VAL A 73 -11.19 -14.08 11.14
N GLU A 74 -12.42 -14.38 11.55
CA GLU A 74 -13.38 -15.10 10.71
C GLU A 74 -13.98 -14.23 9.60
N PHE A 75 -14.31 -12.98 9.92
CA PHE A 75 -15.06 -12.09 9.02
C PHE A 75 -14.15 -11.12 8.27
N ASP A 76 -13.29 -10.39 8.99
CA ASP A 76 -12.38 -9.42 8.37
C ASP A 76 -11.15 -10.11 7.79
N GLY A 77 -10.67 -11.15 8.47
CA GLY A 77 -9.52 -11.97 8.10
C GLY A 77 -9.78 -12.98 6.98
N ALA A 78 -11.05 -13.23 6.66
CA ALA A 78 -11.47 -14.32 5.79
C ALA A 78 -10.96 -15.70 6.25
N GLY A 79 -10.96 -15.91 7.57
CA GLY A 79 -10.59 -17.17 8.22
C GLY A 79 -9.15 -17.25 8.72
N SER A 80 -8.35 -16.20 8.56
CA SER A 80 -7.03 -16.11 9.20
C SER A 80 -6.63 -14.68 9.49
N TRP A 81 -5.66 -14.51 10.39
CA TRP A 81 -4.94 -13.25 10.58
C TRP A 81 -3.44 -13.48 10.34
N PRO A 82 -2.74 -12.62 9.56
CA PRO A 82 -3.24 -11.50 8.77
C PRO A 82 -4.35 -11.89 7.76
N PRO A 83 -5.15 -10.92 7.27
CA PRO A 83 -6.29 -11.20 6.41
C PRO A 83 -5.89 -11.82 5.09
N GLN A 84 -6.68 -12.78 4.61
CA GLN A 84 -6.53 -13.33 3.28
C GLN A 84 -7.25 -12.48 2.25
N ALA A 85 -6.58 -12.22 1.14
CA ALA A 85 -7.13 -11.52 -0.01
C ALA A 85 -6.90 -12.33 -1.29
N SER A 86 -7.83 -12.18 -2.23
CA SER A 86 -7.67 -12.64 -3.62
C SER A 86 -7.94 -11.46 -4.54
N HIS A 87 -7.35 -11.43 -5.74
CA HIS A 87 -7.35 -10.25 -6.61
C HIS A 87 -7.74 -10.59 -8.05
N GLY A 88 -8.24 -9.59 -8.78
CA GLY A 88 -8.48 -9.66 -10.22
C GLY A 88 -9.40 -10.83 -10.62
N LYS A 89 -8.84 -11.84 -11.29
CA LYS A 89 -9.60 -12.96 -11.89
C LYS A 89 -10.43 -13.77 -10.89
N ALA A 90 -10.05 -13.79 -9.62
CA ALA A 90 -10.80 -14.47 -8.56
C ALA A 90 -12.12 -13.78 -8.20
N TRP A 91 -12.33 -12.54 -8.67
CA TRP A 91 -13.52 -11.76 -8.36
C TRP A 91 -14.68 -12.06 -9.32
N PRO A 92 -15.91 -11.70 -8.91
CA PRO A 92 -17.05 -11.58 -9.82
C PRO A 92 -16.73 -10.73 -11.04
N ALA A 93 -17.22 -11.13 -12.21
CA ALA A 93 -16.84 -10.53 -13.49
C ALA A 93 -17.04 -9.01 -13.52
N ALA A 94 -18.11 -8.48 -12.93
CA ALA A 94 -18.40 -7.05 -12.89
C ALA A 94 -17.42 -6.24 -12.02
N LEU A 95 -16.70 -6.87 -11.08
CA LEU A 95 -15.72 -6.18 -10.22
C LEU A 95 -14.30 -6.21 -10.80
N ARG A 96 -14.00 -7.12 -11.74
CA ARG A 96 -12.67 -7.25 -12.36
C ARG A 96 -12.16 -5.97 -13.03
N PRO A 97 -13.01 -5.14 -13.70
CA PRO A 97 -12.55 -3.91 -14.32
C PRO A 97 -11.84 -2.94 -13.37
N TYR A 98 -12.18 -2.90 -12.08
CA TYR A 98 -11.48 -2.04 -11.11
C TYR A 98 -9.99 -2.40 -11.00
N HIS A 99 -9.68 -3.69 -10.95
CA HIS A 99 -8.32 -4.21 -10.91
C HIS A 99 -7.55 -3.82 -12.18
N ASP A 100 -8.17 -4.05 -13.34
CA ASP A 100 -7.54 -3.77 -14.64
C ASP A 100 -7.29 -2.27 -14.85
N VAL A 101 -8.25 -1.42 -14.45
CA VAL A 101 -8.12 0.04 -14.52
C VAL A 101 -6.97 0.52 -13.64
N TYR A 102 -6.88 0.04 -12.40
CA TYR A 102 -5.78 0.41 -11.51
C TYR A 102 -4.44 0.02 -12.11
N LEU A 103 -4.25 -1.24 -12.49
CA LEU A 103 -2.96 -1.72 -13.02
C LEU A 103 -2.55 -0.98 -14.30
N LYS A 104 -3.53 -0.62 -15.15
CA LYS A 104 -3.26 0.16 -16.36
C LYS A 104 -2.72 1.54 -16.05
N LEU A 105 -3.22 2.19 -15.00
CA LEU A 105 -2.87 3.56 -14.63
C LEU A 105 -1.70 3.65 -13.64
N ALA A 106 -1.44 2.60 -12.87
CA ALA A 106 -0.39 2.58 -11.84
C ALA A 106 0.98 3.05 -12.36
N LYS A 107 1.33 2.69 -13.60
CA LYS A 107 2.57 3.12 -14.27
C LYS A 107 2.71 4.63 -14.49
N LEU A 108 1.62 5.38 -14.40
CA LEU A 108 1.59 6.84 -14.57
C LEU A 108 1.79 7.59 -13.25
N LEU A 109 1.62 6.89 -12.11
CA LEU A 109 1.78 7.48 -10.79
C LEU A 109 3.21 7.96 -10.54
N PRO A 110 4.25 7.11 -10.63
CA PRO A 110 5.58 7.57 -10.25
C PRO A 110 6.22 8.44 -11.33
N THR A 111 7.05 9.40 -10.89
CA THR A 111 7.93 10.18 -11.77
C THR A 111 9.38 10.04 -11.36
N ALA A 112 10.24 9.64 -12.29
CA ALA A 112 11.69 9.63 -12.09
C ALA A 112 12.25 11.06 -12.00
N ASN A 113 11.67 11.98 -12.73
CA ASN A 113 12.05 13.39 -12.73
C ASN A 113 11.10 14.15 -11.81
N VAL A 114 11.55 14.42 -10.59
CA VAL A 114 10.79 15.22 -9.62
C VAL A 114 10.95 16.69 -10.00
N SER A 115 9.84 17.39 -10.19
CA SER A 115 9.82 18.84 -10.40
C SER A 115 9.50 19.54 -9.08
N LEU A 116 9.85 20.82 -8.96
CA LEU A 116 9.30 21.69 -7.91
C LEU A 116 8.20 22.60 -8.45
N ASP A 117 7.94 22.54 -9.75
CA ASP A 117 6.90 23.30 -10.41
C ASP A 117 5.51 22.77 -10.05
N THR A 118 4.69 23.67 -9.49
CA THR A 118 3.34 23.35 -9.04
C THR A 118 2.38 23.17 -10.22
N GLU A 119 2.62 23.85 -11.34
CA GLU A 119 1.76 23.76 -12.52
C GLU A 119 1.90 22.40 -13.22
N SER A 120 3.14 21.93 -13.42
CA SER A 120 3.44 20.59 -13.94
C SER A 120 2.80 19.49 -13.09
N HIS A 121 2.92 19.58 -11.77
CA HIS A 121 2.32 18.64 -10.83
C HIS A 121 0.79 18.62 -10.88
N SER A 122 0.18 19.80 -10.95
CA SER A 122 -1.27 19.94 -11.07
C SER A 122 -1.76 19.33 -12.38
N SER A 123 -1.08 19.63 -13.49
CA SER A 123 -1.42 19.10 -14.82
C SER A 123 -1.38 17.58 -14.87
N ARG A 124 -0.33 16.95 -14.34
CA ARG A 124 -0.22 15.48 -14.26
C ARG A 124 -1.33 14.87 -13.42
N ARG A 125 -1.65 15.48 -12.28
CA ARG A 125 -2.73 15.03 -11.41
C ARG A 125 -4.08 15.10 -12.14
N PHE A 126 -4.38 16.22 -12.80
CA PHE A 126 -5.62 16.38 -13.57
C PHE A 126 -5.72 15.36 -14.71
N GLU A 127 -4.62 15.12 -15.43
CA GLU A 127 -4.56 14.14 -16.50
C GLU A 127 -4.80 12.72 -15.97
N TYR A 128 -4.14 12.34 -14.86
CA TYR A 128 -4.37 11.04 -14.22
C TYR A 128 -5.83 10.87 -13.82
N GLN A 129 -6.41 11.88 -13.16
CA GLN A 129 -7.80 11.85 -12.72
C GLN A 129 -8.77 11.76 -13.90
N ALA A 130 -8.52 12.49 -14.99
CA ALA A 130 -9.33 12.40 -16.20
C ALA A 130 -9.29 10.99 -16.80
N GLN A 131 -8.08 10.42 -16.99
CA GLN A 131 -7.94 9.05 -17.50
C GLN A 131 -8.60 8.01 -16.60
N MET A 132 -8.51 8.16 -15.28
CA MET A 132 -9.19 7.26 -14.35
C MET A 132 -10.72 7.39 -14.46
N ARG A 133 -11.28 8.60 -14.49
CA ARG A 133 -12.73 8.79 -14.68
C ARG A 133 -13.21 8.16 -15.97
N ASP A 134 -12.53 8.43 -17.07
CA ASP A 134 -12.93 7.92 -18.39
C ASP A 134 -12.93 6.38 -18.41
N LEU A 135 -11.87 5.75 -17.89
CA LEU A 135 -11.77 4.29 -17.85
C LEU A 135 -12.78 3.66 -16.89
N LEU A 136 -13.02 4.27 -15.72
CA LEU A 136 -14.01 3.76 -14.79
C LEU A 136 -15.41 3.83 -15.42
N HIS A 137 -15.75 4.97 -16.00
CA HIS A 137 -17.04 5.19 -16.66
C HIS A 137 -17.26 4.25 -17.85
N GLU A 138 -16.23 4.03 -18.66
CA GLU A 138 -16.31 3.13 -19.83
C GLU A 138 -16.45 1.66 -19.44
N LYS A 139 -15.76 1.22 -18.37
CA LYS A 139 -15.58 -0.21 -18.08
C LYS A 139 -16.46 -0.75 -16.97
N ILE A 140 -17.03 0.10 -16.11
CA ILE A 140 -17.77 -0.34 -14.93
C ILE A 140 -19.26 -0.12 -15.15
N LEU A 141 -20.02 -1.21 -15.06
CA LEU A 141 -21.47 -1.16 -15.00
C LEU A 141 -21.90 -1.07 -13.53
N SER A 142 -22.17 0.14 -13.04
CA SER A 142 -22.47 0.40 -11.63
C SER A 142 -23.64 -0.42 -11.07
N SER A 143 -24.68 -0.68 -11.86
CA SER A 143 -25.81 -1.49 -11.42
C SER A 143 -25.40 -2.94 -11.09
N ALA A 144 -24.57 -3.55 -11.94
CA ALA A 144 -24.08 -4.90 -11.70
C ALA A 144 -23.13 -4.97 -10.50
N VAL A 145 -22.37 -3.90 -10.23
CA VAL A 145 -21.55 -3.77 -9.01
C VAL A 145 -22.43 -3.69 -7.78
N GLU A 146 -23.47 -2.85 -7.83
CA GLU A 146 -24.42 -2.66 -6.73
C GLU A 146 -25.16 -3.96 -6.39
N ASP A 147 -25.66 -4.69 -7.39
CA ASP A 147 -26.35 -5.98 -7.20
C ASP A 147 -25.47 -6.99 -6.45
N ILE A 148 -24.19 -7.10 -6.81
CA ILE A 148 -23.23 -8.00 -6.16
C ILE A 148 -22.98 -7.57 -4.71
N LEU A 149 -22.81 -6.27 -4.47
CA LEU A 149 -22.51 -5.75 -3.13
C LEU A 149 -23.72 -5.84 -2.19
N LEU A 150 -24.93 -5.62 -2.70
CA LEU A 150 -26.18 -5.82 -1.96
C LEU A 150 -26.35 -7.28 -1.56
N ALA A 151 -26.22 -8.21 -2.51
CA ALA A 151 -26.32 -9.64 -2.22
C ALA A 151 -25.26 -10.10 -1.19
N ALA A 152 -24.04 -9.57 -1.27
CA ALA A 152 -23.00 -9.83 -0.28
C ALA A 152 -23.31 -9.24 1.12
N GLU A 153 -23.92 -8.05 1.18
CA GLU A 153 -24.37 -7.39 2.42
C GLU A 153 -25.53 -8.14 3.08
N GLU A 154 -26.41 -8.76 2.28
CA GLU A 154 -27.48 -9.68 2.72
C GLU A 154 -26.95 -11.05 3.19
N GLY A 155 -25.65 -11.31 3.03
CA GLY A 155 -24.98 -12.50 3.55
C GLY A 155 -24.73 -13.60 2.51
N ASP A 156 -25.01 -13.38 1.23
CA ASP A 156 -24.68 -14.33 0.17
C ASP A 156 -23.16 -14.32 -0.09
N ARG A 157 -22.45 -15.24 0.56
CA ARG A 157 -21.00 -15.42 0.38
C ARG A 157 -20.64 -16.15 -0.92
N SER A 158 -21.61 -16.73 -1.63
CA SER A 158 -21.39 -17.46 -2.88
C SER A 158 -21.15 -16.50 -4.05
N VAL A 159 -21.80 -15.34 -4.04
CA VAL A 159 -21.61 -14.29 -5.05
C VAL A 159 -20.32 -13.50 -4.83
N PHE A 160 -19.89 -13.32 -3.57
CA PHE A 160 -18.70 -12.56 -3.26
C PHE A 160 -18.00 -13.09 -2.00
N SER A 161 -16.97 -13.90 -2.20
CA SER A 161 -16.22 -14.49 -1.08
C SER A 161 -15.49 -13.43 -0.23
N ALA A 162 -15.28 -13.71 1.05
CA ALA A 162 -14.58 -12.80 1.96
C ALA A 162 -13.16 -12.43 1.47
N LYS A 163 -12.42 -13.39 0.88
CA LYS A 163 -11.09 -13.13 0.29
C LYS A 163 -11.17 -12.18 -0.90
N ALA A 164 -12.18 -12.35 -1.76
CA ALA A 164 -12.40 -11.45 -2.89
C ALA A 164 -12.80 -10.06 -2.39
N TYR A 165 -13.62 -9.97 -1.34
CA TYR A 165 -13.99 -8.70 -0.70
C TYR A 165 -12.77 -7.97 -0.15
N ASN A 166 -11.87 -8.66 0.55
CA ASN A 166 -10.63 -8.08 1.07
C ASN A 166 -9.72 -7.52 -0.04
N GLY A 167 -9.54 -8.26 -1.13
CA GLY A 167 -8.75 -7.77 -2.27
C GLY A 167 -9.42 -6.61 -3.02
N PHE A 168 -10.76 -6.62 -3.10
CA PHE A 168 -11.53 -5.51 -3.65
C PHE A 168 -11.44 -4.26 -2.75
N TYR A 169 -11.48 -4.45 -1.44
CA TYR A 169 -11.25 -3.39 -0.45
C TYR A 169 -9.88 -2.74 -0.66
N ALA A 170 -8.81 -3.52 -0.78
CA ALA A 170 -7.49 -3.03 -1.13
C ALA A 170 -7.49 -2.23 -2.44
N CYS A 171 -8.12 -2.77 -3.50
CA CYS A 171 -8.17 -2.14 -4.81
C CYS A 171 -8.86 -0.77 -4.80
N ILE A 172 -10.06 -0.68 -4.17
CA ILE A 172 -10.80 0.57 -4.08
C ILE A 172 -10.05 1.58 -3.22
N ALA A 173 -9.49 1.16 -2.08
CA ALA A 173 -8.70 2.03 -1.21
C ALA A 173 -7.49 2.63 -1.94
N VAL A 174 -6.69 1.79 -2.60
CA VAL A 174 -5.50 2.24 -3.33
C VAL A 174 -5.89 3.05 -4.57
N SER A 175 -7.00 2.72 -5.25
CA SER A 175 -7.52 3.53 -6.37
C SER A 175 -7.95 4.93 -5.92
N ARG A 176 -8.59 5.05 -4.74
CA ARG A 176 -8.95 6.36 -4.17
C ARG A 176 -7.70 7.16 -3.80
N HIS A 177 -6.66 6.52 -3.24
CA HIS A 177 -5.37 7.18 -3.00
C HIS A 177 -4.72 7.66 -4.30
N ALA A 178 -4.68 6.80 -5.31
CA ALA A 178 -4.12 7.12 -6.62
C ALA A 178 -4.89 8.26 -7.30
N TYR A 179 -6.23 8.26 -7.23
CA TYR A 179 -7.06 9.34 -7.75
C TYR A 179 -6.80 10.67 -7.03
N ARG A 180 -6.69 10.64 -5.69
CA ARG A 180 -6.38 11.83 -4.89
C ARG A 180 -5.04 12.44 -5.28
N TRP A 181 -3.98 11.62 -5.30
CA TRP A 181 -2.62 12.12 -5.47
C TRP A 181 -2.27 12.37 -6.94
N GLY A 182 -2.64 11.45 -7.82
CA GLY A 182 -2.38 11.48 -9.26
C GLY A 182 -0.90 11.41 -9.67
N THR A 183 0.02 11.48 -8.71
CA THR A 183 1.47 11.43 -8.95
C THR A 183 2.23 11.07 -7.67
N ILE A 184 3.41 10.47 -7.82
CA ILE A 184 4.35 10.11 -6.76
C ILE A 184 5.74 10.64 -7.15
N PRO A 185 6.43 11.42 -6.29
CA PRO A 185 6.05 11.78 -4.92
C PRO A 185 4.79 12.66 -4.84
N VAL A 186 4.08 12.56 -3.71
CA VAL A 186 2.87 13.35 -3.46
C VAL A 186 3.23 14.83 -3.38
N VAL A 187 2.49 15.64 -4.12
CA VAL A 187 2.77 17.06 -4.30
C VAL A 187 1.97 17.90 -3.31
N LYS A 188 2.48 19.08 -2.97
CA LYS A 188 1.86 20.03 -2.03
C LYS A 188 0.37 20.25 -2.31
N VAL A 189 0.00 20.42 -3.59
CA VAL A 189 -1.40 20.62 -4.03
C VAL A 189 -2.33 19.49 -3.57
N ALA A 190 -1.87 18.24 -3.64
CA ALA A 190 -2.67 17.08 -3.23
C ALA A 190 -2.77 16.95 -1.70
N GLN A 191 -1.82 17.51 -0.97
CA GLN A 191 -1.82 17.55 0.50
C GLN A 191 -2.74 18.67 1.03
N GLU A 192 -2.79 19.80 0.32
CA GLU A 192 -3.61 20.96 0.70
C GLU A 192 -5.10 20.79 0.33
N GLU A 193 -5.41 19.89 -0.60
CA GLU A 193 -6.78 19.57 -0.96
C GLU A 193 -7.53 18.90 0.21
N LYS A 194 -8.58 19.57 0.66
CA LYS A 194 -9.41 19.15 1.80
C LYS A 194 -10.63 18.32 1.39
N LEU A 195 -11.12 18.51 0.17
CA LEU A 195 -12.32 17.86 -0.35
C LEU A 195 -12.00 17.29 -1.72
N ILE A 196 -12.44 16.05 -1.95
CA ILE A 196 -12.19 15.31 -3.18
C ILE A 196 -13.51 14.73 -3.64
N GLU A 197 -13.90 15.10 -4.85
CA GLU A 197 -15.04 14.50 -5.52
C GLU A 197 -14.56 13.25 -6.26
N PHE A 198 -14.80 12.09 -5.63
CA PHE A 198 -14.54 10.81 -6.26
C PHE A 198 -15.59 10.53 -7.34
N PRO A 199 -15.21 9.86 -8.45
CA PRO A 199 -16.18 9.40 -9.43
C PRO A 199 -17.19 8.44 -8.79
N PRO A 200 -18.46 8.44 -9.23
CA PRO A 200 -19.51 7.57 -8.69
C PRO A 200 -19.10 6.09 -8.62
N GLU A 201 -18.33 5.63 -9.59
CA GLU A 201 -17.83 4.26 -9.70
C GLU A 201 -16.86 3.90 -8.55
N LEU A 202 -16.12 4.86 -7.98
CA LEU A 202 -15.31 4.64 -6.77
C LEU A 202 -16.09 4.92 -5.48
N GLU A 203 -17.13 5.75 -5.55
CA GLU A 203 -17.90 6.15 -4.38
C GLU A 203 -18.94 5.11 -3.98
N LEU A 204 -19.61 4.50 -4.96
CA LEU A 204 -20.57 3.41 -4.75
C LEU A 204 -19.98 2.27 -3.91
N PRO A 205 -18.92 1.55 -4.36
CA PRO A 205 -18.38 0.43 -3.60
C PRO A 205 -17.80 0.85 -2.26
N TRP A 206 -17.28 2.08 -2.15
CA TRP A 206 -16.68 2.57 -0.91
C TRP A 206 -17.68 2.62 0.24
N ARG A 207 -18.94 2.99 -0.03
CA ARG A 207 -19.98 3.03 1.00
C ARG A 207 -20.30 1.64 1.56
N PHE A 208 -20.33 0.61 0.71
CA PHE A 208 -20.51 -0.79 1.15
C PHE A 208 -19.31 -1.27 1.97
N ILE A 209 -18.09 -0.95 1.53
CA ILE A 209 -16.85 -1.24 2.27
C ILE A 209 -16.88 -0.57 3.66
N GLN A 210 -17.26 0.71 3.74
CA GLN A 210 -17.34 1.44 5.00
C GLN A 210 -18.31 0.81 5.99
N ARG A 211 -19.48 0.37 5.51
CA ARG A 211 -20.45 -0.35 6.34
C ARG A 211 -19.94 -1.71 6.78
N ARG A 212 -19.40 -2.51 5.85
CA ARG A 212 -18.88 -3.85 6.13
C ARG A 212 -17.83 -3.85 7.25
N TYR A 213 -16.82 -2.98 7.14
CA TYR A 213 -15.70 -2.94 8.08
C TYR A 213 -15.87 -1.90 9.19
N SER A 214 -17.02 -1.24 9.28
CA SER A 214 -17.29 -0.15 10.23
C SER A 214 -16.22 0.96 10.23
N ILE A 215 -15.68 1.29 9.05
CA ILE A 215 -14.62 2.30 8.90
C ILE A 215 -15.17 3.65 8.47
N LYS A 216 -14.55 4.73 8.96
CA LYS A 216 -14.86 6.12 8.57
C LYS A 216 -13.79 6.75 7.66
N SER A 217 -12.69 6.03 7.41
CA SER A 217 -11.62 6.51 6.54
C SER A 217 -12.14 6.79 5.13
N GLN A 218 -11.55 7.78 4.47
CA GLN A 218 -11.85 8.17 3.09
C GLN A 218 -10.91 7.52 2.06
N GLY A 219 -9.78 6.94 2.50
CA GLY A 219 -8.77 6.32 1.62
C GLY A 219 -8.34 4.92 2.05
N GLY A 220 -8.94 4.36 3.10
CA GLY A 220 -8.54 3.06 3.65
C GLY A 220 -7.66 3.16 4.89
N ASN A 221 -7.08 2.05 5.28
CA ASN A 221 -6.28 1.90 6.49
C ASN A 221 -5.13 0.90 6.23
N VAL A 222 -4.41 0.51 7.28
CA VAL A 222 -3.32 -0.47 7.17
C VAL A 222 -3.82 -1.81 6.60
N THR A 223 -5.01 -2.23 7.01
CA THR A 223 -5.64 -3.47 6.53
C THR A 223 -5.84 -3.46 5.02
N SER A 224 -6.45 -2.42 4.44
CA SER A 224 -6.62 -2.35 2.99
C SER A 224 -5.32 -2.11 2.24
N ASN A 225 -4.52 -1.15 2.69
CA ASN A 225 -3.43 -0.61 1.89
C ASN A 225 -2.19 -1.53 1.92
N TYR A 226 -2.03 -2.30 2.99
CA TYR A 226 -0.90 -3.20 3.17
C TYR A 226 -1.36 -4.65 3.34
N LEU A 227 -2.14 -4.99 4.37
CA LEU A 227 -2.40 -6.40 4.70
C LEU A 227 -3.18 -7.14 3.59
N CYS A 228 -4.15 -6.49 2.96
CA CYS A 228 -4.95 -7.06 1.87
C CYS A 228 -4.33 -6.83 0.47
N ASN A 229 -3.17 -6.18 0.38
CA ASN A 229 -2.51 -5.80 -0.88
C ASN A 229 -1.38 -6.76 -1.30
N PHE A 230 -1.41 -8.00 -0.80
CA PHE A 230 -0.43 -9.03 -1.12
C PHE A 230 -1.04 -10.18 -1.93
N GLY A 231 -0.32 -10.59 -2.97
CA GLY A 231 -0.64 -11.77 -3.75
C GLY A 231 -0.20 -13.05 -3.05
N THR A 232 -0.48 -14.20 -3.67
CA THR A 232 -0.15 -15.52 -3.11
C THR A 232 1.34 -15.79 -2.97
N GLU A 233 2.19 -15.03 -3.66
CA GLU A 233 3.66 -15.16 -3.62
C GLU A 233 4.31 -14.08 -2.75
N GLY A 234 3.51 -13.31 -1.99
CA GLY A 234 4.00 -12.21 -1.15
C GLY A 234 4.35 -10.93 -1.93
N GLN A 235 4.04 -10.86 -3.22
CA GLN A 235 4.20 -9.65 -4.02
C GLN A 235 3.13 -8.61 -3.70
N ILE A 236 3.48 -7.33 -3.75
CA ILE A 236 2.50 -6.24 -3.69
C ILE A 236 1.67 -6.28 -4.98
N VAL A 237 0.35 -6.34 -4.87
CA VAL A 237 -0.54 -6.41 -6.06
C VAL A 237 -0.73 -5.03 -6.68
N TYR A 238 -1.01 -4.03 -5.86
CA TYR A 238 -1.21 -2.65 -6.27
C TYR A 238 0.03 -1.83 -5.95
N GLU A 239 1.09 -2.04 -6.75
CA GLU A 239 2.34 -1.28 -6.66
C GLU A 239 2.14 0.19 -7.08
N ILE A 240 2.80 1.07 -6.34
CA ILE A 240 2.68 2.51 -6.47
C ILE A 240 3.90 3.12 -7.16
N ASN A 241 5.08 2.49 -7.04
CA ASN A 241 6.33 2.87 -7.71
C ASN A 241 6.68 1.93 -8.87
N SER A 242 5.69 1.40 -9.57
CA SER A 242 5.92 0.50 -10.71
C SER A 242 6.79 1.17 -11.77
N GLY A 243 7.82 0.47 -12.27
CA GLY A 243 8.76 0.99 -13.26
C GLY A 243 9.86 1.91 -12.73
N MET A 244 9.92 2.16 -11.41
CA MET A 244 11.01 2.93 -10.80
C MET A 244 12.26 2.07 -10.55
N THR A 245 13.36 2.71 -10.13
CA THR A 245 14.61 2.03 -9.80
C THR A 245 14.43 1.02 -8.67
N GLU A 246 15.32 0.01 -8.62
CA GLU A 246 15.26 -1.04 -7.61
C GLU A 246 15.33 -0.49 -6.18
N ASN A 247 16.08 0.58 -5.94
CA ASN A 247 16.15 1.21 -4.61
C ASN A 247 14.78 1.75 -4.17
N ILE A 248 13.99 2.33 -5.08
CA ILE A 248 12.67 2.88 -4.76
C ILE A 248 11.65 1.75 -4.60
N ARG A 249 11.67 0.76 -5.51
CA ARG A 249 10.78 -0.40 -5.45
C ARG A 249 11.02 -1.25 -4.19
N SER A 250 12.28 -1.47 -3.83
CA SER A 250 12.63 -2.18 -2.60
C SER A 250 12.25 -1.41 -1.34
N ALA A 251 12.29 -0.07 -1.36
CA ALA A 251 11.78 0.73 -0.24
C ALA A 251 10.27 0.52 -0.04
N GLU A 252 9.48 0.56 -1.12
CA GLU A 252 8.04 0.25 -1.08
C GLU A 252 7.79 -1.19 -0.59
N TYR A 253 8.51 -2.16 -1.15
CA TYR A 253 8.41 -3.56 -0.75
C TYR A 253 8.63 -3.75 0.76
N ASN A 254 9.75 -3.25 1.29
CA ASN A 254 10.09 -3.43 2.69
C ASN A 254 9.12 -2.68 3.61
N PHE A 255 8.69 -1.48 3.20
CA PHE A 255 7.71 -0.71 3.96
C PHE A 255 6.35 -1.39 4.02
N ALA A 256 5.86 -2.00 2.93
CA ALA A 256 4.61 -2.73 2.96
C ALA A 256 4.71 -4.02 3.80
N HIS A 257 5.84 -4.74 3.69
CA HIS A 257 6.04 -6.03 4.36
C HIS A 257 6.19 -5.92 5.87
N ILE A 258 6.64 -4.77 6.40
CA ILE A 258 6.79 -4.61 7.85
C ILE A 258 5.46 -4.82 8.57
N PHE A 259 4.34 -4.38 7.99
CA PHE A 259 3.01 -4.53 8.58
C PHE A 259 2.60 -6.00 8.65
N VAL A 260 2.80 -6.77 7.57
CA VAL A 260 2.50 -8.21 7.56
C VAL A 260 3.37 -8.94 8.57
N ALA A 261 4.66 -8.64 8.60
CA ALA A 261 5.57 -9.29 9.53
C ALA A 261 5.26 -8.96 10.99
N MET A 262 4.84 -7.73 11.29
CA MET A 262 4.39 -7.34 12.64
C MET A 262 3.17 -8.16 13.06
N GLU A 263 2.16 -8.29 12.20
CA GLU A 263 0.94 -9.03 12.51
C GLU A 263 1.16 -10.55 12.62
N GLN A 264 2.22 -11.10 12.01
CA GLN A 264 2.61 -12.51 12.16
C GLN A 264 3.41 -12.81 13.43
N MET A 265 3.85 -11.78 14.17
CA MET A 265 4.57 -11.96 15.44
C MET A 265 3.64 -12.11 16.64
N PHE A 266 2.34 -11.87 16.46
CA PHE A 266 1.29 -12.04 17.46
C PHE A 266 0.46 -13.30 17.16
#